data_AF-A0A075APR7-F1
#
_entry.id   AF-A0A075APR7-F1
#
_cell.length_a   1.000
_cell.length_b   1.000
_cell.length_c   1.000
_cell.angle_alpha   90.00
_cell.angle_beta   90.00
_cell.angle_gamma   90.00
#
_symmetry.space_group_name_H-M   'P 1'
#
loop_
_entity.id
_entity.type
_entity.pdbx_description
1 polymer ?
#
loop_
_entity_poly.entity_id
_entity_poly.type
_entity_poly.pdbx_seq_one_letter_code
_entity_poly.pdbx_strand_id
1 'polypeptide(L)'
;MKGKGISGGELRRLMIGCQVNSICKFNEIISGVDVLLLDEPTSGLDAVNSLKVMKILENLAKEGKAIIVTLHQPRIQILNLINNLMIMSKGRTVFFGKFKDAIDFYSENGLQVPLYENAADFFLDVLDTTNSDEHDIIVANKDDIELRGNSESIVQKRLVTSFQKRLKNVKTEHIEKLPALPPLLSNSSFTKFLILLERAFIFKLKDPSAVWTQLCFCTLIPLLIGSVFYQLDDTTASIRDIFSVLSFSVVLISYLPFDVVLLFPIELATLKRESLSGMYSIATFYMARNIAEIPVHCICSCIASTIIYFMIGLPLDEYKFGVFQLFMMLMLLSSVSLYIAVGALCGKVQTCNIVANIVQVIFTLFNGFFGNVICVFEQVKLSGVPVYLRWIEYINPMAFAYKAILYSQFGGHLFKCAERDVVGGHCVVKVEGSEYLTEFGVEKEVSYSGMVVNMIVFICVVRFIGFICLAVRIKRQS
;
A
#
# COMPACT_ATOMS: atom_id res chain seq x y z
N MET A 1 13.79 12.67 6.35
CA MET A 1 13.59 13.53 7.54
C MET A 1 12.98 12.69 8.65
N LYS A 2 13.64 12.53 9.81
CA LYS A 2 12.99 12.01 11.03
C LYS A 2 11.99 13.07 11.49
N GLY A 3 10.75 13.00 11.01
CA GLY A 3 9.69 13.89 11.47
C GLY A 3 9.48 13.70 12.97
N LYS A 4 9.33 14.80 13.72
CA LYS A 4 8.81 14.78 15.09
C LYS A 4 7.40 14.20 15.03
N GLY A 5 7.29 12.90 15.25
CA GLY A 5 6.04 12.17 15.36
C GLY A 5 5.75 11.84 16.82
N ILE A 6 4.62 11.17 17.04
CA ILE A 6 4.31 10.52 18.32
C ILE A 6 5.42 9.52 18.69
N SER A 7 5.77 9.48 19.96
CA SER A 7 6.72 8.49 20.48
C SER A 7 6.18 7.06 20.29
N GLY A 8 7.06 6.06 20.28
CA GLY A 8 6.65 4.65 20.14
C GLY A 8 5.62 4.22 21.19
N GLY A 9 5.77 4.72 22.42
CA GLY A 9 4.81 4.50 23.49
C GLY A 9 3.45 5.19 23.29
N GLU A 10 3.44 6.41 22.75
CA GLU A 10 2.20 7.11 22.39
C GLU A 10 1.48 6.41 21.24
N LEU A 11 2.21 5.96 20.21
CA LEU A 11 1.66 5.16 19.12
C LEU A 11 1.01 3.87 19.64
N ARG A 12 1.67 3.19 20.59
CA ARG A 12 1.12 1.97 21.20
C ARG A 12 -0.19 2.25 21.93
N ARG A 13 -0.25 3.30 22.74
CA ARG A 13 -1.47 3.72 23.44
C ARG A 13 -2.58 4.12 22.48
N LEU A 14 -2.26 4.80 21.38
CA LEU A 14 -3.23 5.16 20.35
C LEU A 14 -3.82 3.91 19.70
N MET A 15 -2.99 2.91 19.36
CA MET A 15 -3.47 1.65 18.78
C MET A 15 -4.41 0.90 19.74
N ILE A 16 -4.05 0.82 21.03
CA ILE A 16 -4.91 0.24 22.07
C ILE A 16 -6.21 1.04 22.18
N GLY A 17 -6.13 2.38 22.22
CA GLY A 17 -7.29 3.26 22.28
C GLY A 17 -8.23 3.11 21.09
N CYS A 18 -7.70 2.95 19.87
CA CYS A 18 -8.52 2.68 18.68
C CYS A 18 -9.25 1.33 18.77
N GLN A 19 -8.59 0.27 19.26
CA GLN A 19 -9.22 -1.03 19.46
C GLN A 19 -10.29 -0.97 20.55
N VAL A 20 -9.97 -0.37 21.71
CA VAL A 20 -10.90 -0.20 22.83
C VAL A 20 -12.12 0.62 22.40
N ASN A 21 -11.93 1.76 21.72
CA ASN A 21 -13.03 2.59 21.26
C ASN A 21 -13.91 1.87 20.23
N SER A 22 -13.31 1.09 19.33
CA SER A 22 -14.06 0.24 18.39
C SER A 22 -14.98 -0.75 19.12
N ILE A 23 -14.57 -1.26 20.28
CA ILE A 23 -15.32 -2.20 21.11
C ILE A 23 -16.33 -1.46 22.01
N CYS A 24 -15.96 -0.35 22.64
CA CYS A 24 -16.89 0.41 23.48
C CYS A 24 -18.08 0.95 22.68
N LYS A 25 -17.86 1.44 21.45
CA LYS A 25 -18.96 1.78 20.53
C LYS A 25 -19.78 0.56 20.10
N PHE A 26 -19.14 -0.60 19.97
CA PHE A 26 -19.84 -1.86 19.69
C PHE A 26 -20.80 -2.21 20.82
N ASN A 27 -20.37 -1.96 22.05
CA ASN A 27 -21.07 -2.27 23.28
C ASN A 27 -22.26 -1.35 23.59
N GLU A 28 -22.20 -0.08 23.17
CA GLU A 28 -23.37 0.83 23.16
C GLU A 28 -24.51 0.29 22.27
N ILE A 29 -24.18 -0.55 21.28
CA ILE A 29 -25.10 -0.98 20.21
C ILE A 29 -25.52 -2.45 20.36
N ILE A 30 -24.68 -3.32 20.93
CA ILE A 30 -24.93 -4.75 21.10
C ILE A 30 -24.51 -5.18 22.51
N SER A 31 -25.46 -5.67 23.30
CA SER A 31 -25.21 -6.22 24.64
C SER A 31 -24.59 -7.62 24.52
N GLY A 32 -23.31 -7.78 24.85
CA GLY A 32 -22.64 -9.09 24.83
C GLY A 32 -21.19 -9.06 25.31
N VAL A 33 -20.66 -10.22 25.71
CA VAL A 33 -19.28 -10.38 26.19
C VAL A 33 -18.30 -10.14 25.02
N ASP A 34 -17.68 -8.97 25.00
CA ASP A 34 -16.59 -8.67 24.06
C ASP A 34 -15.29 -9.24 24.62
N VAL A 35 -14.69 -10.17 23.89
CA VAL A 35 -13.37 -10.70 24.16
C VAL A 35 -12.33 -9.81 23.46
N LEU A 36 -11.44 -9.20 24.22
CA LEU A 36 -10.33 -8.40 23.72
C LEU A 36 -9.02 -9.20 23.82
N LEU A 37 -8.37 -9.41 22.67
CA LEU A 37 -7.05 -10.05 22.58
C LEU A 37 -5.99 -8.98 22.33
N LEU A 38 -5.04 -8.84 23.25
CA LEU A 38 -3.94 -7.88 23.13
C LEU A 38 -2.60 -8.62 23.17
N ASP A 39 -1.86 -8.51 22.09
CA ASP A 39 -0.53 -9.11 22.00
C ASP A 39 0.53 -8.11 22.50
N GLU A 40 1.16 -8.38 23.64
CA GLU A 40 2.21 -7.58 24.29
C GLU A 40 1.89 -6.07 24.44
N PRO A 41 0.79 -5.67 25.09
CA PRO A 41 0.37 -4.26 25.14
C PRO A 41 1.38 -3.33 25.84
N THR A 42 2.26 -3.88 26.69
CA THR A 42 3.27 -3.15 27.46
C THR A 42 4.64 -3.06 26.79
N SER A 43 4.85 -3.72 25.65
CA SER A 43 6.14 -3.71 24.96
C SER A 43 6.46 -2.33 24.39
N GLY A 44 7.70 -1.84 24.62
CA GLY A 44 8.15 -0.51 24.22
C GLY A 44 7.61 0.67 25.05
N LEU A 45 6.95 0.39 26.18
CA LEU A 45 6.52 1.39 27.16
C LEU A 45 7.45 1.40 28.38
N ASP A 46 7.66 2.59 28.94
CA ASP A 46 8.28 2.76 30.25
C ASP A 46 7.36 2.26 31.37
N ALA A 47 7.95 1.98 32.53
CA ALA A 47 7.28 1.40 33.68
C ALA A 47 5.95 2.07 34.06
N VAL A 48 5.95 3.41 34.08
CA VAL A 48 4.81 4.21 34.54
C VAL A 48 3.66 4.08 33.54
N ASN A 49 3.97 4.16 32.24
CA ASN A 49 2.94 4.07 31.21
C ASN A 49 2.42 2.64 31.02
N SER A 50 3.26 1.60 31.17
CA SER A 50 2.81 0.20 31.18
C SER A 50 1.78 -0.04 32.28
N LEU A 51 2.03 0.48 33.49
CA LEU A 51 1.09 0.37 34.61
C LEU A 51 -0.22 1.11 34.34
N LYS A 52 -0.18 2.30 33.74
CA LYS A 52 -1.39 3.05 33.34
C LYS A 52 -2.23 2.25 32.33
N VAL A 53 -1.60 1.66 31.31
CA VAL A 53 -2.29 0.82 30.31
C VAL A 53 -2.95 -0.37 30.99
N MET A 54 -2.22 -1.09 31.85
CA MET A 54 -2.78 -2.25 32.55
C MET A 54 -3.94 -1.89 33.48
N LYS A 55 -3.90 -0.73 34.15
CA LYS A 55 -5.04 -0.23 34.96
C LYS A 55 -6.29 0.08 34.11
N ILE A 56 -6.11 0.60 32.90
CA ILE A 56 -7.23 0.82 31.97
C ILE A 56 -7.86 -0.51 31.59
N LEU A 57 -7.03 -1.52 31.27
CA LEU A 57 -7.51 -2.87 30.96
C LEU A 57 -8.21 -3.51 32.17
N GLU A 58 -7.67 -3.36 33.37
CA GLU A 58 -8.31 -3.83 34.61
C GLU A 58 -9.70 -3.20 34.81
N ASN A 59 -9.84 -1.89 34.56
CA ASN A 59 -11.13 -1.21 34.65
C ASN A 59 -12.13 -1.74 33.62
N LEU A 60 -11.71 -1.94 32.37
CA LEU A 60 -12.55 -2.55 31.34
C LEU A 60 -12.97 -3.98 31.72
N ALA A 61 -12.07 -4.76 32.33
CA ALA A 61 -12.40 -6.09 32.84
C ALA A 61 -13.45 -6.03 33.96
N LYS A 62 -13.37 -5.03 34.86
CA LYS A 62 -14.39 -4.78 35.90
C LYS A 62 -15.75 -4.38 35.33
N GLU A 63 -15.78 -3.77 34.14
CA GLU A 63 -17.01 -3.47 33.40
C GLU A 63 -17.62 -4.71 32.71
N GLY A 64 -17.05 -5.90 32.93
CA GLY A 64 -17.57 -7.17 32.39
C GLY A 64 -16.96 -7.58 31.05
N LYS A 65 -15.85 -6.97 30.64
CA LYS A 65 -15.11 -7.36 29.43
C LYS A 65 -14.15 -8.51 29.69
N ALA A 66 -14.12 -9.48 28.78
CA ALA A 66 -13.13 -10.55 28.82
C ALA A 66 -11.86 -10.07 28.12
N ILE A 67 -10.74 -9.95 28.83
CA ILE A 67 -9.49 -9.43 28.26
C ILE A 67 -8.41 -10.49 28.42
N ILE A 68 -7.78 -10.84 27.30
CA ILE A 68 -6.66 -11.77 27.24
C ILE A 68 -5.46 -10.99 26.74
N VAL A 69 -4.39 -10.99 27.53
CA VAL A 69 -3.15 -10.27 27.21
C VAL A 69 -1.97 -11.25 27.24
N THR A 70 -1.05 -11.11 26.28
CA THR A 70 0.29 -11.71 26.38
C THR A 70 1.23 -10.66 26.98
N LEU A 71 2.09 -11.07 27.90
CA LEU A 71 3.03 -10.16 28.57
C LEU A 71 4.43 -10.78 28.54
N HIS A 72 5.40 -10.00 28.08
CA HIS A 72 6.81 -10.35 28.15
C HIS A 72 7.41 -9.75 29.43
N GLN A 73 7.92 -10.59 30.34
CA GLN A 73 8.60 -10.19 31.59
C GLN A 73 7.89 -9.07 32.37
N PRO A 74 6.63 -9.30 32.83
CA PRO A 74 5.87 -8.28 33.54
C PRO A 74 6.47 -8.00 34.93
N ARG A 75 6.43 -6.74 35.33
CA ARG A 75 6.76 -6.34 36.71
C ARG A 75 5.71 -6.86 37.69
N ILE A 76 6.12 -7.10 38.94
CA ILE A 76 5.24 -7.53 40.04
C ILE A 76 3.99 -6.65 40.19
N GLN A 77 4.14 -5.32 40.03
CA GLN A 77 3.00 -4.40 40.09
C GLN A 77 1.92 -4.69 39.04
N ILE A 78 2.30 -5.18 37.86
CA ILE A 78 1.38 -5.57 36.78
C ILE A 78 0.77 -6.94 37.11
N LEU A 79 1.56 -7.90 37.60
CA LEU A 79 1.08 -9.23 38.00
C LEU A 79 -0.04 -9.14 39.05
N ASN A 80 0.06 -8.19 39.97
CA ASN A 80 -0.97 -7.96 40.99
C ASN A 80 -2.31 -7.44 40.43
N LEU A 81 -2.35 -6.94 39.20
CA LEU A 81 -3.58 -6.49 38.52
C LEU A 81 -4.25 -7.63 37.75
N ILE A 82 -3.57 -8.76 37.54
CA ILE A 82 -4.05 -9.87 36.72
C ILE A 82 -4.96 -10.78 37.56
N ASN A 83 -6.18 -11.03 37.09
CA ASN A 83 -7.12 -11.93 37.74
C ASN A 83 -6.69 -13.39 37.63
N ASN A 84 -6.33 -13.83 36.41
CA ASN A 84 -5.89 -15.19 36.11
C ASN A 84 -4.60 -15.13 35.26
N LEU A 85 -3.55 -15.78 35.75
CA LEU A 85 -2.27 -15.96 35.09
C LEU A 85 -2.25 -17.31 34.37
N MET A 86 -1.89 -17.29 33.09
CA MET A 86 -1.61 -18.48 32.29
C MET A 86 -0.12 -18.53 31.97
N ILE A 87 0.53 -19.65 32.29
CA ILE A 87 1.94 -19.89 31.96
C ILE A 87 1.99 -20.97 30.90
N MET A 88 2.70 -20.70 29.80
CA MET A 88 2.84 -21.62 28.67
C MET A 88 4.32 -21.86 28.37
N SER A 89 4.65 -23.09 27.98
CA SER A 89 5.97 -23.45 27.45
C SER A 89 5.83 -24.47 26.33
N LYS A 90 6.55 -24.25 25.21
CA LYS A 90 6.57 -25.12 24.02
C LYS A 90 5.16 -25.55 23.56
N GLY A 91 4.20 -24.62 23.58
CA GLY A 91 2.81 -24.84 23.18
C GLY A 91 1.91 -25.57 24.20
N ARG A 92 2.39 -25.82 25.42
CA ARG A 92 1.63 -26.50 26.49
C ARG A 92 1.37 -25.56 27.66
N THR A 93 0.19 -25.67 28.26
CA THR A 93 -0.15 -24.95 29.50
C THR A 93 0.52 -25.62 30.70
N VAL A 94 1.37 -24.86 31.37
CA VAL A 94 2.08 -25.27 32.59
C VAL A 94 1.22 -24.98 33.82
N PHE A 95 0.56 -23.83 33.83
CA PHE A 95 -0.28 -23.38 34.93
C PHE A 95 -1.38 -22.44 34.42
N PHE A 96 -2.54 -22.47 35.08
CA PHE A 96 -3.60 -21.48 34.92
C PHE A 96 -4.33 -21.30 36.26
N GLY A 97 -4.42 -20.05 36.73
CA GLY A 97 -5.03 -19.73 38.03
C GLY A 97 -4.64 -18.34 38.53
N LYS A 98 -4.87 -18.02 39.81
CA LYS A 98 -4.42 -16.73 40.37
C LYS A 98 -2.91 -16.70 40.51
N PHE A 99 -2.33 -15.49 40.53
CA PHE A 99 -0.88 -15.31 40.70
C PHE A 99 -0.34 -15.95 42.00
N LYS A 100 -1.07 -15.83 43.11
CA LYS A 100 -0.68 -16.44 44.39
C LYS A 100 -0.61 -17.97 44.30
N ASP A 101 -1.65 -18.57 43.70
CA ASP A 101 -1.75 -20.01 43.49
C ASP A 101 -0.62 -20.56 42.60
N ALA A 102 -0.03 -19.71 41.74
CA ALA A 102 1.13 -20.06 40.92
C ALA A 102 2.39 -20.26 41.78
N ILE A 103 2.63 -19.37 42.76
CA ILE A 103 3.76 -19.45 43.68
C ILE A 103 3.67 -20.73 44.51
N ASP A 104 2.47 -21.03 45.03
CA ASP A 104 2.21 -22.25 45.80
C ASP A 104 2.41 -23.50 44.93
N PHE A 105 1.92 -23.47 43.68
CA PHE A 105 2.07 -24.58 42.73
C PHE A 105 3.54 -24.90 42.41
N TYR A 106 4.38 -23.88 42.19
CA TYR A 106 5.81 -24.10 41.97
C TYR A 106 6.49 -24.64 43.24
N SER A 107 6.11 -24.12 44.42
CA SER A 107 6.64 -24.58 45.71
C SER A 107 6.27 -26.06 45.99
N GLU A 108 5.03 -26.48 45.72
CA GLU A 108 4.57 -27.88 45.80
C GLU A 108 5.38 -28.82 44.89
N ASN A 109 5.89 -28.31 43.76
CA ASN A 109 6.71 -29.07 42.82
C ASN A 109 8.22 -28.98 43.12
N GLY A 110 8.60 -28.41 44.27
CA GLY A 110 9.99 -28.34 44.75
C GLY A 110 10.79 -27.15 44.22
N LEU A 111 10.12 -26.13 43.67
CA LEU A 111 10.74 -24.92 43.12
C LEU A 111 10.34 -23.72 43.99
N GLN A 112 11.26 -23.22 44.80
CA GLN A 112 11.04 -22.03 45.63
C GLN A 112 11.47 -20.78 44.88
N VAL A 113 10.60 -19.77 44.87
CA VAL A 113 10.91 -18.45 44.29
C VAL A 113 11.85 -17.69 45.24
N PRO A 114 13.01 -17.20 44.78
CA PRO A 114 13.92 -16.43 45.63
C PRO A 114 13.32 -15.10 46.13
N LEU A 115 13.69 -14.69 47.35
CA LEU A 115 13.11 -13.54 48.07
C LEU A 115 13.26 -12.17 47.39
N TYR A 116 14.23 -12.03 46.49
CA TYR A 116 14.54 -10.75 45.82
C TYR A 116 14.38 -10.82 44.30
N GLU A 117 13.75 -11.88 43.81
CA GLU A 117 13.56 -12.11 42.39
C GLU A 117 12.10 -11.90 41.99
N ASN A 118 11.89 -11.46 40.77
CA ASN A 118 10.55 -11.35 40.23
C ASN A 118 10.03 -12.75 39.91
N ALA A 119 8.96 -13.16 40.57
CA ALA A 119 8.38 -14.49 40.40
C ALA A 119 8.05 -14.82 38.93
N ALA A 120 7.61 -13.84 38.13
CA ALA A 120 7.34 -14.09 36.72
C ALA A 120 8.60 -14.38 35.90
N ASP A 121 9.71 -13.72 36.22
CA ASP A 121 10.99 -13.95 35.55
C ASP A 121 11.52 -15.34 35.95
N PHE A 122 11.50 -15.66 37.25
CA PHE A 122 11.82 -17.00 37.75
C PHE A 122 10.99 -18.11 37.10
N PHE A 123 9.67 -17.93 36.94
CA PHE A 123 8.82 -18.93 36.28
C PHE A 123 9.21 -19.16 34.82
N LEU A 124 9.64 -18.11 34.12
CA LEU A 124 10.09 -18.20 32.73
C LEU A 124 11.48 -18.82 32.65
N ASP A 125 12.42 -18.42 33.51
CA ASP A 125 13.80 -18.92 33.53
C ASP A 125 13.86 -20.42 33.85
N VAL A 126 13.02 -20.91 34.77
CA VAL A 126 12.87 -22.35 35.03
C VAL A 126 12.36 -23.10 33.79
N LEU A 127 11.60 -22.43 32.92
CA LEU A 127 11.07 -23.01 31.69
C LEU A 127 12.01 -22.83 30.49
N ASP A 128 12.87 -21.82 30.50
CA ASP A 128 13.75 -21.41 29.41
C ASP A 128 15.19 -21.88 29.65
N THR A 129 15.46 -23.12 29.25
CA THR A 129 16.72 -23.83 29.57
C THR A 129 17.77 -23.76 28.45
N THR A 130 17.60 -22.88 27.46
CA THR A 130 18.58 -22.73 26.36
C THR A 130 19.83 -21.94 26.73
N ASN A 131 19.86 -21.26 27.88
CA ASN A 131 21.04 -20.54 28.41
C ASN A 131 21.55 -21.20 29.70
N SER A 132 21.72 -22.52 29.69
CA SER A 132 22.25 -23.25 30.84
C SER A 132 23.78 -23.11 30.92
N ASP A 133 24.26 -22.02 31.52
CA ASP A 133 25.60 -21.99 32.10
C ASP A 133 25.64 -21.58 33.59
N GLU A 134 24.63 -20.96 34.21
CA GLU A 134 24.86 -20.40 35.58
C GLU A 134 23.72 -20.42 36.63
N HIS A 135 22.58 -21.09 36.44
CA HIS A 135 21.60 -21.17 37.54
C HIS A 135 21.50 -22.57 38.15
N ASP A 136 22.15 -22.72 39.31
CA ASP A 136 21.91 -23.78 40.28
C ASP A 136 20.44 -23.71 40.72
N ILE A 137 19.58 -24.44 40.01
CA ILE A 137 18.22 -24.69 40.48
C ILE A 137 18.37 -25.50 41.77
N ILE A 138 18.23 -24.84 42.92
CA ILE A 138 18.19 -25.49 44.24
C ILE A 138 16.90 -26.31 44.29
N VAL A 139 16.96 -27.53 43.76
CA VAL A 139 15.95 -28.56 44.00
C VAL A 139 16.08 -28.95 45.46
N ALA A 140 15.10 -28.58 46.27
CA ALA A 140 15.11 -28.79 47.73
C ALA A 140 15.02 -30.27 48.18
N ASN A 141 15.20 -31.23 47.29
CA ASN A 141 15.27 -32.66 47.62
C ASN A 141 16.59 -33.25 47.14
N LYS A 142 17.46 -33.59 48.10
CA LYS A 142 18.80 -34.16 47.90
C LYS A 142 18.80 -35.62 47.42
N ASP A 143 17.64 -36.25 47.21
CA ASP A 143 17.56 -37.70 47.00
C ASP A 143 17.28 -38.14 45.54
N ASP A 144 17.05 -37.22 44.60
CA ASP A 144 16.77 -37.55 43.18
C ASP A 144 17.89 -37.10 42.21
N ILE A 145 19.14 -36.97 42.68
CA ILE A 145 20.29 -36.56 41.86
C ILE A 145 20.88 -37.77 41.11
N GLU A 146 20.06 -38.41 40.29
CA GLU A 146 20.54 -39.24 39.17
C GLU A 146 19.56 -39.01 38.03
N LEU A 147 19.87 -38.11 37.09
CA LEU A 147 19.38 -38.10 35.70
C LEU A 147 19.97 -36.88 34.97
N ARG A 148 21.28 -36.95 34.69
CA ARG A 148 22.04 -35.99 33.86
C ARG A 148 21.78 -36.20 32.35
N GLY A 149 20.53 -36.43 31.96
CA GLY A 149 20.12 -36.59 30.56
C GLY A 149 18.72 -36.03 30.31
N ASN A 150 18.61 -35.01 29.47
CA ASN A 150 17.35 -34.35 29.06
C ASN A 150 16.48 -33.79 30.21
N SER A 151 17.10 -33.03 31.12
CA SER A 151 16.43 -32.22 32.15
C SER A 151 15.34 -31.30 31.59
N GLU A 152 15.53 -30.80 30.35
CA GLU A 152 14.57 -29.96 29.62
C GLU A 152 13.14 -30.49 29.64
N SER A 153 13.01 -31.82 29.54
CA SER A 153 11.70 -32.44 29.40
C SER A 153 11.08 -32.80 30.76
N ILE A 154 11.86 -32.95 31.83
CA ILE A 154 11.38 -33.57 33.07
C ILE A 154 10.62 -32.55 33.92
N VAL A 155 11.19 -31.37 34.17
CA VAL A 155 10.53 -30.31 34.97
C VAL A 155 9.27 -29.83 34.25
N GLN A 156 9.37 -29.56 32.94
CA GLN A 156 8.21 -29.19 32.13
C GLN A 156 7.14 -30.27 32.09
N LYS A 157 7.50 -31.55 31.86
CA LYS A 157 6.52 -32.66 31.89
C LYS A 157 5.91 -32.82 33.28
N ARG A 158 6.69 -32.66 34.36
CA ARG A 158 6.21 -32.74 35.75
C ARG A 158 5.15 -31.69 36.02
N LEU A 159 5.43 -30.41 35.72
CA LEU A 159 4.49 -29.32 35.93
C LEU A 159 3.23 -29.48 35.08
N VAL A 160 3.36 -29.79 33.78
CA VAL A 160 2.21 -30.02 32.90
C VAL A 160 1.35 -31.19 33.41
N THR A 161 1.97 -32.29 33.85
CA THR A 161 1.24 -33.47 34.37
C THR A 161 0.53 -33.15 35.68
N SER A 162 1.20 -32.45 36.60
CA SER A 162 0.61 -32.00 37.87
C SER A 162 -0.58 -31.07 37.63
N PHE A 163 -0.48 -30.16 36.67
CA PHE A 163 -1.56 -29.24 36.32
C PHE A 163 -2.75 -29.96 35.65
N GLN A 164 -2.48 -30.89 34.73
CA GLN A 164 -3.53 -31.73 34.10
C GLN A 164 -4.29 -32.58 35.14
N LYS A 165 -3.61 -33.09 36.17
CA LYS A 165 -4.28 -33.77 37.30
C LYS A 165 -5.20 -32.82 38.06
N ARG A 166 -4.76 -31.59 38.34
CA ARG A 166 -5.60 -30.54 38.96
C ARG A 166 -6.84 -30.25 38.09
N LEU A 167 -6.69 -30.10 36.78
CA LEU A 167 -7.80 -29.82 35.86
C LEU A 167 -8.85 -30.94 35.81
N LYS A 168 -8.44 -32.21 35.84
CA LYS A 168 -9.37 -33.36 35.84
C LYS A 168 -10.28 -33.41 37.07
N ASN A 169 -9.84 -32.79 38.18
CA ASN A 169 -10.61 -32.75 39.42
C ASN A 169 -11.60 -31.56 39.46
N VAL A 170 -11.49 -30.61 38.53
CA VAL A 170 -12.43 -29.50 38.40
C VAL A 170 -13.62 -29.98 37.54
N LYS A 171 -14.80 -30.09 38.15
CA LYS A 171 -16.05 -30.34 37.42
C LYS A 171 -16.29 -29.18 36.47
N THR A 172 -16.32 -29.46 35.17
CA THR A 172 -16.68 -28.49 34.14
C THR A 172 -18.18 -28.22 34.28
N GLU A 173 -18.54 -27.10 34.92
CA GLU A 173 -19.90 -26.59 34.83
C GLU A 173 -20.20 -26.28 33.36
N HIS A 174 -21.42 -26.64 32.94
CA HIS A 174 -21.90 -26.43 31.58
C HIS A 174 -21.75 -24.95 31.20
N ILE A 175 -20.81 -24.66 30.31
CA ILE A 175 -20.77 -23.37 29.61
C ILE A 175 -22.06 -23.32 28.78
N GLU A 176 -23.06 -22.59 29.28
CA GLU A 176 -24.21 -22.18 28.47
C GLU A 176 -23.65 -21.60 27.17
N LYS A 177 -24.11 -22.13 26.04
CA LYS A 177 -23.68 -21.69 24.71
C LYS A 177 -23.83 -20.17 24.66
N LEU A 178 -22.70 -19.46 24.59
CA LEU A 178 -22.75 -18.02 24.33
C LEU A 178 -23.63 -17.80 23.10
N PRO A 179 -24.61 -16.88 23.16
CA PRO A 179 -25.40 -16.54 22.00
C PRO A 179 -24.44 -16.12 20.88
N ALA A 180 -24.68 -16.64 19.67
CA ALA A 180 -23.87 -16.34 18.51
C ALA A 180 -23.76 -14.81 18.36
N LEU A 181 -22.53 -14.30 18.32
CA LEU A 181 -22.29 -12.88 18.10
C LEU A 181 -23.06 -12.46 16.82
N PRO A 182 -23.87 -11.38 16.88
CA PRO A 182 -24.44 -10.82 15.68
C PRO A 182 -23.33 -10.46 14.69
N PRO A 183 -23.54 -10.60 13.38
CA PRO A 183 -22.55 -10.18 12.39
C PRO A 183 -22.17 -8.71 12.64
N LEU A 184 -20.86 -8.45 12.69
CA LEU A 184 -20.27 -7.14 12.98
C LEU A 184 -21.00 -6.03 12.20
N LEU A 185 -21.48 -5.04 12.96
CA LEU A 185 -22.18 -3.83 12.56
C LEU A 185 -22.19 -3.50 11.04
N SER A 186 -23.39 -3.68 10.50
CA SER A 186 -23.90 -3.07 9.27
C SER A 186 -24.12 -1.57 9.45
N ASN A 187 -23.05 -0.77 9.54
CA ASN A 187 -23.13 0.61 9.09
C ASN A 187 -23.30 0.60 7.56
N SER A 188 -24.12 1.50 7.01
CA SER A 188 -24.29 1.63 5.56
C SER A 188 -22.91 1.71 4.88
N SER A 189 -22.66 0.82 3.93
CA SER A 189 -21.40 0.73 3.17
C SER A 189 -21.01 2.07 2.55
N PHE A 190 -21.99 2.94 2.28
CA PHE A 190 -21.79 4.27 1.72
C PHE A 190 -21.17 5.25 2.72
N THR A 191 -21.59 5.22 3.99
CA THR A 191 -20.98 6.08 5.02
C THR A 191 -19.52 5.70 5.27
N LYS A 192 -19.22 4.38 5.30
CA LYS A 192 -17.83 3.88 5.38
C LYS A 192 -16.99 4.39 4.20
N PHE A 193 -17.57 4.36 3.00
CA PHE A 193 -16.92 4.87 1.79
C PHE A 193 -16.62 6.38 1.88
N LEU A 194 -17.59 7.22 2.28
CA LEU A 194 -17.38 8.67 2.38
C LEU A 194 -16.31 9.05 3.40
N ILE A 195 -16.30 8.39 4.57
CA ILE A 195 -15.28 8.62 5.59
C ILE A 195 -13.89 8.23 5.08
N LEU A 196 -13.79 7.10 4.37
CA LEU A 196 -12.53 6.66 3.77
C LEU A 196 -12.08 7.58 2.64
N LEU A 197 -13.02 8.15 1.88
CA LEU A 197 -12.74 9.11 0.82
C LEU A 197 -12.16 10.40 1.40
N GLU A 198 -12.81 10.95 2.43
CA GLU A 198 -12.33 12.14 3.15
C GLU A 198 -10.95 11.87 3.75
N ARG A 199 -10.77 10.73 4.42
CA ARG A 199 -9.48 10.31 4.99
C ARG A 199 -8.39 10.24 3.92
N ALA A 200 -8.67 9.62 2.77
CA ALA A 200 -7.72 9.49 1.67
C ALA A 200 -7.35 10.85 1.08
N PHE A 201 -8.31 11.76 0.95
CA PHE A 201 -8.07 13.12 0.47
C PHE A 201 -7.22 13.94 1.43
N ILE A 202 -7.54 13.89 2.73
CA ILE A 202 -6.74 14.54 3.78
C ILE A 202 -5.33 13.97 3.81
N PHE A 203 -5.19 12.64 3.71
CA PHE A 203 -3.90 11.98 3.71
C PHE A 203 -3.03 12.46 2.54
N LYS A 204 -3.58 12.52 1.32
CA LYS A 204 -2.85 13.00 0.15
C LYS A 204 -2.43 14.46 0.29
N LEU A 205 -3.32 15.34 0.76
CA LEU A 205 -3.03 16.77 0.91
C LEU A 205 -2.08 17.08 2.08
N LYS A 206 -2.09 16.28 3.14
CA LYS A 206 -1.26 16.48 4.33
C LYS A 206 0.09 15.77 4.28
N ASP A 207 0.42 15.07 3.21
CA ASP A 207 1.79 14.60 2.98
C ASP A 207 2.58 15.69 2.24
N PRO A 208 3.31 16.58 2.96
CA PRO A 208 4.02 17.69 2.33
C PRO A 208 5.11 17.20 1.40
N SER A 209 5.68 16.02 1.65
CA SER A 209 6.77 15.49 0.84
C SER A 209 6.27 15.00 -0.52
N ALA A 210 5.13 14.30 -0.55
CA ALA A 210 4.51 13.85 -1.78
C ALA A 210 3.97 15.02 -2.60
N VAL A 211 3.21 15.93 -1.98
CA VAL A 211 2.60 17.09 -2.68
C VAL A 211 3.68 18.02 -3.23
N TRP A 212 4.70 18.34 -2.44
CA TRP A 212 5.78 19.22 -2.89
C TRP A 212 6.58 18.59 -4.04
N THR A 213 6.88 17.30 -3.93
CA THR A 213 7.57 16.57 -5.01
C THR A 213 6.72 16.59 -6.29
N GLN A 214 5.43 16.25 -6.21
CA GLN A 214 4.54 16.28 -7.37
C GLN A 214 4.44 17.68 -8.01
N LEU A 215 4.31 18.73 -7.20
CA LEU A 215 4.23 20.11 -7.69
C LEU A 215 5.53 20.58 -8.35
N CYS A 216 6.69 20.25 -7.76
CA CYS A 216 7.99 20.55 -8.35
C CYS A 216 8.19 19.79 -9.66
N PHE A 217 7.85 18.50 -9.72
CA PHE A 217 8.03 17.70 -10.94
C PHE A 217 7.07 18.12 -12.06
N CYS A 218 5.82 18.47 -11.75
CA CYS A 218 4.85 18.93 -12.76
C CYS A 218 5.10 20.35 -13.27
N THR A 219 6.09 21.07 -12.72
CA THR A 219 6.48 22.42 -13.15
C THR A 219 7.89 22.44 -13.74
N LEU A 220 8.90 21.95 -13.00
CA LEU A 220 10.30 22.03 -13.42
C LEU A 220 10.61 21.21 -14.66
N ILE A 221 10.09 19.98 -14.77
CA ILE A 221 10.41 19.13 -15.93
C ILE A 221 9.73 19.66 -17.21
N PRO A 222 8.43 20.05 -17.19
CA PRO A 222 7.80 20.78 -18.29
C PRO A 222 8.55 22.05 -18.73
N LEU A 223 9.01 22.86 -17.78
CA LEU A 223 9.82 24.06 -18.07
C LEU A 223 11.14 23.72 -18.75
N LEU A 224 11.80 22.64 -18.31
CA LEU A 224 13.05 22.18 -18.92
C LEU A 224 12.82 21.76 -20.38
N ILE A 225 11.81 20.92 -20.66
CA ILE A 225 11.50 20.53 -22.04
C ILE A 225 11.09 21.74 -22.88
N GLY A 226 10.23 22.59 -22.34
CA GLY A 226 9.78 23.81 -23.02
C GLY A 226 10.92 24.78 -23.32
N SER A 227 11.97 24.81 -22.49
CA SER A 227 13.17 25.64 -22.72
C SER A 227 14.06 25.10 -23.84
N VAL A 228 14.15 23.78 -23.99
CA VAL A 228 14.96 23.13 -25.05
C VAL A 228 14.30 23.31 -26.41
N PHE A 229 12.97 23.21 -26.47
CA PHE A 229 12.17 23.36 -27.69
C PHE A 229 11.39 24.68 -27.69
N TYR A 230 12.01 25.76 -27.19
CA TYR A 230 11.33 27.04 -27.02
C TYR A 230 10.94 27.65 -28.37
N GLN A 231 9.64 27.92 -28.55
CA GLN A 231 9.06 28.56 -29.74
C GLN A 231 9.61 28.03 -31.07
N LEU A 232 9.26 26.77 -31.39
CA LEU A 232 9.64 26.16 -32.66
C LEU A 232 9.04 26.93 -33.86
N ASP A 233 9.87 27.22 -34.85
CA ASP A 233 9.43 27.87 -36.09
C ASP A 233 8.45 26.97 -36.86
N ASP A 234 7.41 27.56 -37.44
CA ASP A 234 6.40 26.85 -38.25
C ASP A 234 6.94 26.52 -39.67
N THR A 235 8.05 25.78 -39.73
CA THR A 235 8.75 25.42 -40.97
C THR A 235 8.91 23.91 -41.14
N THR A 236 9.14 23.45 -42.37
CA THR A 236 9.44 22.04 -42.69
C THR A 236 10.66 21.48 -41.93
N ALA A 237 11.60 22.34 -41.52
CA ALA A 237 12.76 21.94 -40.73
C ALA A 237 12.38 21.52 -39.29
N SER A 238 11.39 22.18 -38.70
CA SER A 238 10.96 21.97 -37.31
C SER A 238 10.04 20.77 -37.12
N ILE A 239 9.52 20.16 -38.19
CA ILE A 239 8.55 19.06 -38.13
C ILE A 239 9.09 17.91 -37.26
N ARG A 240 10.34 17.51 -37.48
CA ARG A 240 10.98 16.43 -36.70
C ARG A 240 11.11 16.78 -35.21
N ASP A 241 11.39 18.03 -34.91
CA ASP A 241 11.52 18.51 -33.54
C ASP A 241 10.16 18.53 -32.84
N ILE A 242 9.09 18.94 -33.53
CA ILE A 242 7.70 18.86 -33.05
C ILE A 242 7.31 17.40 -32.76
N PHE A 243 7.60 16.46 -33.66
CA PHE A 243 7.35 15.02 -33.42
C PHE A 243 8.07 14.50 -32.17
N SER A 244 9.33 14.92 -32.00
CA SER A 244 10.18 14.50 -30.89
C SER A 244 9.68 15.05 -29.55
N VAL A 245 9.39 16.35 -29.50
CA VAL A 245 8.95 17.01 -28.25
C VAL A 245 7.56 16.53 -27.81
N LEU A 246 6.65 16.25 -28.75
CA LEU A 246 5.33 15.69 -28.42
C LEU A 246 5.45 14.28 -27.84
N SER A 247 6.36 13.45 -28.39
CA SER A 247 6.65 12.11 -27.86
C SER A 247 7.25 12.20 -26.45
N PHE A 248 8.26 13.04 -26.26
CA PHE A 248 8.88 13.24 -24.94
C PHE A 248 7.90 13.81 -23.92
N SER A 249 6.95 14.65 -24.34
CA SER A 249 5.90 15.18 -23.46
C SER A 249 4.97 14.07 -22.95
N VAL A 250 4.55 13.14 -23.81
CA VAL A 250 3.76 11.96 -23.42
C VAL A 250 4.54 11.04 -22.48
N VAL A 251 5.83 10.85 -22.73
CA VAL A 251 6.69 10.05 -21.82
C VAL A 251 6.82 10.76 -20.47
N LEU A 252 7.12 12.05 -20.45
CA LEU A 252 7.26 12.82 -19.21
C LEU A 252 5.99 12.78 -18.37
N ILE A 253 4.82 13.08 -18.97
CA ILE A 253 3.55 13.11 -18.22
C ILE A 253 3.28 11.74 -17.59
N SER A 254 3.66 10.66 -18.28
CA SER A 254 3.46 9.31 -17.77
C SER A 254 4.35 8.96 -16.56
N TYR A 255 5.47 9.66 -16.34
CA TYR A 255 6.36 9.49 -15.18
C TYR A 255 5.98 10.37 -13.99
N LEU A 256 5.15 11.41 -14.16
CA LEU A 256 4.76 12.30 -13.05
C LEU A 256 4.16 11.59 -11.81
N PRO A 257 3.31 10.55 -11.94
CA PRO A 257 2.70 9.90 -10.78
C PRO A 257 3.55 8.75 -10.21
N PHE A 258 4.87 8.76 -10.40
CA PHE A 258 5.75 7.67 -9.98
C PHE A 258 5.76 7.43 -8.46
N ASP A 259 5.46 8.45 -7.66
CA ASP A 259 5.34 8.36 -6.20
C ASP A 259 4.29 7.34 -5.74
N VAL A 260 3.25 7.11 -6.57
CA VAL A 260 2.16 6.16 -6.30
C VAL A 260 2.68 4.72 -6.15
N VAL A 261 3.72 4.35 -6.92
CA VAL A 261 4.37 3.02 -6.84
C VAL A 261 5.01 2.79 -5.47
N LEU A 262 5.55 3.85 -4.87
CA LEU A 262 6.31 3.78 -3.63
C LEU A 262 5.41 3.88 -2.40
N LEU A 263 4.34 4.68 -2.51
CA LEU A 263 3.41 4.95 -1.42
C LEU A 263 2.43 3.79 -1.18
N PHE A 264 1.92 3.18 -2.26
CA PHE A 264 0.86 2.19 -2.12
C PHE A 264 1.24 0.95 -1.27
N PRO A 265 2.43 0.34 -1.41
CA PRO A 265 2.82 -0.79 -0.57
C PRO A 265 2.85 -0.48 0.93
N ILE A 266 3.08 0.79 1.31
CA ILE A 266 3.07 1.24 2.70
C ILE A 266 1.62 1.27 3.21
N GLU A 267 0.68 1.79 2.40
CA GLU A 267 -0.75 1.81 2.72
C GLU A 267 -1.33 0.39 2.84
N LEU A 268 -0.83 -0.57 2.07
CA LEU A 268 -1.26 -1.97 2.13
C LEU A 268 -1.09 -2.59 3.52
N ALA A 269 -0.04 -2.22 4.27
CA ALA A 269 0.17 -2.74 5.62
C ALA A 269 -0.92 -2.28 6.59
N THR A 270 -1.34 -1.01 6.47
CA THR A 270 -2.43 -0.44 7.24
C THR A 270 -3.76 -1.06 6.83
N LEU A 271 -4.03 -1.13 5.53
CA LEU A 271 -5.24 -1.77 4.97
C LEU A 271 -5.42 -3.20 5.49
N LYS A 272 -4.36 -4.00 5.47
CA LYS A 272 -4.41 -5.39 5.94
C LYS A 272 -4.84 -5.46 7.41
N ARG A 273 -4.26 -4.61 8.27
CA ARG A 273 -4.61 -4.56 9.69
C ARG A 273 -6.06 -4.16 9.89
N GLU A 274 -6.49 -3.09 9.23
CA GLU A 274 -7.84 -2.52 9.37
C GLU A 274 -8.94 -3.45 8.82
N SER A 275 -8.65 -4.13 7.69
CA SER A 275 -9.58 -5.07 7.07
C SER A 275 -9.73 -6.36 7.89
N LEU A 276 -8.65 -6.89 8.49
CA LEU A 276 -8.72 -8.06 9.38
C LEU A 276 -9.49 -7.76 10.67
N SER A 277 -9.48 -6.51 11.14
CA SER A 277 -10.32 -6.05 12.26
C SER A 277 -11.80 -5.87 11.89
N GLY A 278 -12.20 -6.16 10.65
CA GLY A 278 -13.60 -6.09 10.22
C GLY A 278 -14.17 -4.67 10.09
N MET A 279 -13.32 -3.62 10.11
CA MET A 279 -13.80 -2.24 10.08
C MET A 279 -14.46 -1.88 8.74
N TYR A 280 -13.86 -2.30 7.63
CA TYR A 280 -14.37 -2.06 6.27
C TYR A 280 -13.89 -3.11 5.27
N SER A 281 -14.56 -3.18 4.10
CA SER A 281 -14.19 -4.08 3.00
C SER A 281 -13.05 -3.50 2.15
N ILE A 282 -12.21 -4.39 1.60
CA ILE A 282 -11.12 -4.06 0.68
C ILE A 282 -11.62 -3.23 -0.51
N ALA A 283 -12.81 -3.55 -1.03
CA ALA A 283 -13.42 -2.82 -2.15
C ALA A 283 -13.73 -1.36 -1.81
N THR A 284 -14.24 -1.11 -0.60
CA THR A 284 -14.59 0.24 -0.12
C THR A 284 -13.36 1.12 -0.03
N PHE A 285 -12.26 0.61 0.54
CA PHE A 285 -11.00 1.34 0.62
C PHE A 285 -10.39 1.58 -0.76
N TYR A 286 -10.34 0.54 -1.60
CA TYR A 286 -9.74 0.65 -2.92
C TYR A 286 -10.46 1.70 -3.77
N MET A 287 -11.80 1.73 -3.77
CA MET A 287 -12.57 2.74 -4.49
C MET A 287 -12.36 4.14 -3.93
N ALA A 288 -12.44 4.31 -2.60
CA ALA A 288 -12.28 5.61 -1.95
C ALA A 288 -10.91 6.23 -2.26
N ARG A 289 -9.84 5.43 -2.15
CA ARG A 289 -8.49 5.86 -2.49
C ARG A 289 -8.36 6.28 -3.95
N ASN A 290 -8.84 5.45 -4.88
CA ASN A 290 -8.74 5.73 -6.32
C ASN A 290 -9.48 7.02 -6.74
N ILE A 291 -10.56 7.38 -6.05
CA ILE A 291 -11.33 8.59 -6.33
C ILE A 291 -10.64 9.82 -5.71
N ALA A 292 -10.08 9.69 -4.51
CA ALA A 292 -9.39 10.79 -3.83
C ALA A 292 -8.16 11.31 -4.59
N GLU A 293 -7.47 10.45 -5.37
CA GLU A 293 -6.25 10.83 -6.10
C GLU A 293 -6.54 11.58 -7.42
N ILE A 294 -7.71 11.38 -8.04
CA ILE A 294 -8.02 11.93 -9.38
C ILE A 294 -7.88 13.46 -9.44
N PRO A 295 -8.44 14.26 -8.51
CA PRO A 295 -8.39 15.72 -8.62
C PRO A 295 -6.97 16.28 -8.62
N VAL A 296 -6.09 15.76 -7.75
CA VAL A 296 -4.70 16.22 -7.64
C VAL A 296 -3.93 15.92 -8.92
N HIS A 297 -4.10 14.71 -9.46
CA HIS A 297 -3.49 14.32 -10.72
C HIS A 297 -4.02 15.15 -11.90
N CYS A 298 -5.33 15.40 -12.00
CA CYS A 298 -5.88 16.26 -13.04
C CYS A 298 -5.30 17.67 -12.98
N ILE A 299 -5.16 18.27 -11.79
CA ILE A 299 -4.53 19.59 -11.62
C ILE A 299 -3.06 19.55 -12.07
N CYS A 300 -2.28 18.57 -11.62
CA CYS A 300 -0.87 18.43 -12.02
C CYS A 300 -0.72 18.22 -13.53
N SER A 301 -1.59 17.42 -14.14
CA SER A 301 -1.61 17.24 -15.59
C SER A 301 -1.84 18.57 -16.28
N CYS A 302 -2.88 19.30 -15.88
CA CYS A 302 -3.26 20.55 -16.50
C CYS A 302 -2.13 21.59 -16.41
N ILE A 303 -1.45 21.69 -15.28
CA ILE A 303 -0.29 22.58 -15.12
C ILE A 303 0.82 22.19 -16.10
N ALA A 304 1.21 20.91 -16.11
CA ALA A 304 2.32 20.42 -16.92
C ALA A 304 2.05 20.59 -18.43
N SER A 305 0.87 20.19 -18.91
CA SER A 305 0.52 20.31 -20.33
C SER A 305 0.33 21.76 -20.77
N THR A 306 -0.19 22.64 -19.91
CA THR A 306 -0.28 24.08 -20.22
C THR A 306 1.11 24.68 -20.43
N ILE A 307 2.06 24.39 -19.54
CA ILE A 307 3.45 24.87 -19.66
C ILE A 307 4.07 24.37 -20.97
N ILE A 308 3.96 23.06 -21.25
CA ILE A 308 4.52 22.44 -22.46
C ILE A 308 3.95 23.09 -23.72
N TYR A 309 2.62 23.23 -23.80
CA TYR A 309 1.94 23.72 -25.00
C TYR A 309 2.40 25.13 -25.40
N PHE A 310 2.43 26.04 -24.43
CA PHE A 310 2.77 27.44 -24.67
C PHE A 310 4.28 27.66 -24.86
N MET A 311 5.13 26.89 -24.18
CA MET A 311 6.59 27.03 -24.35
C MET A 311 7.06 26.52 -25.70
N ILE A 312 6.47 25.43 -26.21
CA ILE A 312 6.80 24.90 -27.55
C ILE A 312 6.36 25.87 -28.65
N GLY A 313 5.31 26.65 -28.44
CA GLY A 313 4.73 27.52 -29.45
C GLY A 313 3.76 26.81 -30.39
N LEU A 314 3.01 25.83 -29.88
CA LEU A 314 1.97 25.13 -30.66
C LEU A 314 0.84 26.08 -31.10
N PRO A 315 0.08 25.75 -32.16
CA PRO A 315 -0.95 26.63 -32.71
C PRO A 315 -1.96 27.12 -31.66
N LEU A 316 -2.30 28.41 -31.65
CA LEU A 316 -3.24 29.01 -30.69
C LEU A 316 -4.71 28.74 -31.08
N ASP A 317 -5.09 27.46 -31.18
CA ASP A 317 -6.45 27.02 -31.44
C ASP A 317 -7.03 26.34 -30.20
N GLU A 318 -8.21 26.80 -29.77
CA GLU A 318 -8.93 26.28 -28.59
C GLU A 318 -9.21 24.77 -28.70
N TYR A 319 -9.53 24.29 -29.90
CA TYR A 319 -9.81 22.88 -30.15
C TYR A 319 -8.55 22.03 -29.99
N LYS A 320 -7.44 22.44 -30.62
CA LYS A 320 -6.15 21.73 -30.56
C LYS A 320 -5.58 21.71 -29.14
N PHE A 321 -5.73 22.82 -28.40
CA PHE A 321 -5.35 22.90 -27.00
C PHE A 321 -6.19 21.95 -26.12
N GLY A 322 -7.51 21.93 -26.31
CA GLY A 322 -8.42 21.06 -25.57
C GLY A 322 -8.13 19.57 -25.79
N VAL A 323 -7.86 19.16 -27.04
CA VAL A 323 -7.46 17.78 -27.37
C VAL A 323 -6.11 17.43 -26.71
N PHE A 324 -5.12 18.32 -26.79
CA PHE A 324 -3.83 18.12 -26.14
C PHE A 324 -3.98 17.92 -24.62
N GLN A 325 -4.74 18.79 -23.96
CA GLN A 325 -4.99 18.72 -22.51
C GLN A 325 -5.67 17.40 -22.11
N LEU A 326 -6.69 16.99 -22.87
CA LEU A 326 -7.46 15.77 -22.61
C LEU A 326 -6.57 14.52 -22.69
N PHE A 327 -5.80 14.37 -23.77
CA PHE A 327 -4.96 13.19 -23.95
C PHE A 327 -3.78 13.16 -22.96
N MET A 328 -3.20 14.30 -22.60
CA MET A 328 -2.20 14.37 -21.53
C MET A 328 -2.78 13.95 -20.16
N MET A 329 -4.01 14.36 -19.86
CA MET A 329 -4.72 13.96 -18.64
C MET A 329 -5.04 12.46 -18.62
N LEU A 330 -5.57 11.92 -19.73
CA LEU A 330 -5.85 10.48 -19.85
C LEU A 330 -4.58 9.65 -19.74
N MET A 331 -3.45 10.15 -20.26
CA MET A 331 -2.14 9.52 -20.10
C MET A 331 -1.71 9.46 -18.65
N LEU A 332 -1.80 10.58 -17.93
CA LEU A 332 -1.46 10.63 -16.52
C LEU A 332 -2.30 9.62 -15.72
N LEU A 333 -3.62 9.59 -15.94
CA LEU A 333 -4.53 8.66 -15.25
C LEU A 333 -4.27 7.19 -15.60
N SER A 334 -3.83 6.91 -16.83
CA SER A 334 -3.41 5.59 -17.28
C SER A 334 -2.15 5.13 -16.52
N SER A 335 -1.16 6.01 -16.37
CA SER A 335 0.06 5.75 -15.58
C SER A 335 -0.24 5.53 -14.10
N VAL A 336 -1.09 6.35 -13.48
CA VAL A 336 -1.53 6.14 -12.08
C VAL A 336 -2.10 4.73 -11.92
N SER A 337 -2.97 4.31 -12.84
CA SER A 337 -3.61 3.00 -12.79
C SER A 337 -2.60 1.85 -12.90
N LEU A 338 -1.62 1.98 -13.80
CA LEU A 338 -0.52 1.04 -13.95
C LEU A 338 0.32 0.93 -12.67
N TYR A 339 0.67 2.07 -12.07
CA TYR A 339 1.47 2.11 -10.85
C TYR A 339 0.75 1.53 -9.63
N ILE A 340 -0.57 1.72 -9.52
CA ILE A 340 -1.38 1.06 -8.49
C ILE A 340 -1.40 -0.46 -8.71
N ALA A 341 -1.53 -0.93 -9.95
CA ALA A 341 -1.54 -2.35 -10.26
C ALA A 341 -0.18 -3.02 -9.95
N VAL A 342 0.93 -2.38 -10.31
CA VAL A 342 2.28 -2.83 -9.94
C VAL A 342 2.45 -2.84 -8.42
N GLY A 343 1.98 -1.78 -7.74
CA GLY A 343 1.96 -1.67 -6.29
C GLY A 343 1.21 -2.82 -5.60
N ALA A 344 0.06 -3.22 -6.16
CA ALA A 344 -0.74 -4.33 -5.65
C ALA A 344 -0.06 -5.69 -5.84
N LEU A 345 0.69 -5.85 -6.92
CA LEU A 345 1.39 -7.08 -7.26
C LEU A 345 2.64 -7.28 -6.38
N CYS A 346 3.46 -6.23 -6.29
CA CYS A 346 4.79 -6.27 -5.71
C CYS A 346 4.79 -5.76 -4.27
N GLY A 347 4.36 -6.55 -3.28
CA GLY A 347 4.24 -6.07 -1.88
C GLY A 347 5.54 -5.64 -1.15
N LYS A 348 6.66 -5.43 -1.87
CA LYS A 348 7.89 -4.78 -1.41
C LYS A 348 8.19 -3.57 -2.29
N VAL A 349 8.56 -2.44 -1.67
CA VAL A 349 8.82 -1.16 -2.35
C VAL A 349 9.94 -1.27 -3.41
N GLN A 350 11.03 -2.00 -3.10
CA GLN A 350 12.15 -2.18 -4.04
C GLN A 350 11.74 -2.95 -5.30
N THR A 351 10.96 -4.02 -5.15
CA THR A 351 10.45 -4.82 -6.27
C THR A 351 9.46 -4.02 -7.11
N CYS A 352 8.57 -3.26 -6.46
CA CYS A 352 7.68 -2.29 -7.13
C CYS A 352 8.46 -1.34 -8.05
N ASN A 353 9.50 -0.70 -7.52
CA ASN A 353 10.31 0.27 -8.26
C ASN A 353 10.96 -0.34 -9.51
N ILE A 354 11.55 -1.54 -9.39
CA ILE A 354 12.18 -2.22 -10.52
C ILE A 354 11.14 -2.56 -11.59
N VAL A 355 10.02 -3.18 -11.20
CA VAL A 355 8.98 -3.61 -12.14
C VAL A 355 8.33 -2.40 -12.82
N ALA A 356 8.03 -1.33 -12.08
CA ALA A 356 7.45 -0.12 -12.65
C ALA A 356 8.35 0.49 -13.72
N ASN A 357 9.65 0.64 -13.45
CA ASN A 357 10.60 1.18 -14.44
C ASN A 357 10.74 0.29 -15.68
N ILE A 358 10.77 -1.04 -15.52
CA ILE A 358 10.83 -1.97 -16.66
C ILE A 358 9.60 -1.82 -17.56
N VAL A 359 8.40 -1.84 -16.96
CA VAL A 359 7.15 -1.67 -17.72
C VAL A 359 7.12 -0.31 -18.42
N GLN A 360 7.55 0.73 -17.73
CA GLN A 360 7.61 2.09 -18.26
C GLN A 360 8.56 2.24 -19.44
N VAL A 361 9.75 1.65 -19.36
CA VAL A 361 10.73 1.64 -20.46
C VAL A 361 10.17 0.87 -21.66
N ILE A 362 9.53 -0.28 -21.46
CA ILE A 362 8.89 -1.03 -22.55
C ILE A 362 7.81 -0.16 -23.22
N PHE A 363 6.93 0.48 -22.45
CA PHE A 363 5.88 1.33 -23.02
C PHE A 363 6.46 2.57 -23.73
N THR A 364 7.58 3.10 -23.23
CA THR A 364 8.29 4.21 -23.89
C THR A 364 8.87 3.79 -25.23
N LEU A 365 9.47 2.60 -25.33
CA LEU A 365 10.03 2.08 -26.58
C LEU A 365 8.97 1.86 -27.66
N PHE A 366 7.77 1.44 -27.26
CA PHE A 366 6.64 1.19 -28.15
C PHE A 366 5.61 2.34 -28.16
N ASN A 367 6.01 3.58 -27.88
CA ASN A 367 5.11 4.73 -27.83
C ASN A 367 4.75 5.33 -29.21
N GLY A 368 5.34 4.80 -30.30
CA GLY A 368 5.14 5.27 -31.67
C GLY A 368 6.24 6.19 -32.23
N PHE A 369 7.13 6.74 -31.40
CA PHE A 369 8.26 7.56 -31.86
C PHE A 369 9.55 6.77 -32.09
N PHE A 370 9.94 5.92 -31.13
CA PHE A 370 11.16 5.10 -31.24
C PHE A 370 10.97 3.88 -32.13
N GLY A 371 9.75 3.34 -32.16
CA GLY A 371 9.38 2.19 -32.96
C GLY A 371 8.84 2.60 -34.32
N ASN A 372 9.71 3.02 -35.25
CA ASN A 372 9.39 3.26 -36.68
C ASN A 372 8.92 1.99 -37.42
N VAL A 373 7.86 1.34 -36.95
CA VAL A 373 7.05 0.34 -37.65
C VAL A 373 5.61 0.44 -37.19
N ILE A 374 4.87 1.15 -38.01
CA ILE A 374 3.42 1.16 -38.14
C ILE A 374 2.90 -0.27 -38.09
N CYS A 375 2.10 -0.58 -37.08
CA CYS A 375 1.26 -1.77 -37.09
C CYS A 375 -0.12 -1.47 -36.51
N VAL A 376 -0.78 -0.43 -37.03
CA VAL A 376 -2.26 -0.37 -37.04
C VAL A 376 -2.82 -0.51 -38.46
N PHE A 377 -2.02 -0.39 -39.52
CA PHE A 377 -2.56 -0.19 -40.87
C PHE A 377 -2.10 -1.23 -41.89
N GLU A 378 -3.09 -1.94 -42.42
CA GLU A 378 -3.02 -2.98 -43.45
C GLU A 378 -2.40 -2.52 -44.79
N GLN A 379 -1.95 -1.27 -44.92
CA GLN A 379 -1.55 -0.69 -46.21
C GLN A 379 -0.13 -0.11 -46.28
N VAL A 380 0.66 -0.06 -45.20
CA VAL A 380 2.06 0.40 -45.30
C VAL A 380 3.00 -0.47 -44.44
N LYS A 381 3.67 -1.42 -45.10
CA LYS A 381 4.75 -2.25 -44.53
C LYS A 381 6.02 -1.40 -44.35
N LEU A 382 6.21 -0.78 -43.18
CA LEU A 382 7.58 -0.44 -42.74
C LEU A 382 8.14 -1.62 -41.92
N SER A 383 9.25 -2.16 -42.39
CA SER A 383 9.88 -3.41 -41.93
C SER A 383 10.86 -3.16 -40.79
N GLY A 384 10.54 -3.57 -39.56
CA GLY A 384 11.40 -3.27 -38.39
C GLY A 384 10.94 -3.80 -37.03
N VAL A 385 9.64 -4.00 -36.77
CA VAL A 385 9.13 -4.63 -35.53
C VAL A 385 8.63 -6.04 -35.84
N PRO A 386 9.16 -7.07 -35.17
CA PRO A 386 8.71 -8.45 -35.33
C PRO A 386 7.21 -8.61 -35.01
N VAL A 387 6.52 -9.49 -35.76
CA VAL A 387 5.07 -9.71 -35.64
C VAL A 387 4.63 -10.01 -34.21
N TYR A 388 5.45 -10.73 -33.45
CA TYR A 388 5.15 -11.13 -32.07
C TYR A 388 5.22 -9.99 -31.04
N LEU A 389 5.74 -8.79 -31.37
CA LEU A 389 5.79 -7.63 -30.46
C LEU A 389 4.71 -6.58 -30.75
N ARG A 390 3.98 -6.71 -31.87
CA ARG A 390 3.01 -5.70 -32.33
C ARG A 390 1.87 -5.46 -31.35
N TRP A 391 1.45 -6.48 -30.60
CA TRP A 391 0.35 -6.39 -29.64
C TRP A 391 0.63 -5.38 -28.49
N ILE A 392 1.90 -5.09 -28.20
CA ILE A 392 2.28 -4.16 -27.13
C ILE A 392 1.77 -2.75 -27.45
N GLU A 393 1.82 -2.34 -28.70
CA GLU A 393 1.33 -1.02 -29.16
C GLU A 393 -0.17 -0.86 -28.90
N TYR A 394 -0.97 -1.91 -29.16
CA TYR A 394 -2.43 -1.89 -28.96
C TYR A 394 -2.85 -1.79 -27.49
N ILE A 395 -1.97 -2.16 -26.57
CA ILE A 395 -2.22 -2.06 -25.13
C ILE A 395 -1.59 -0.77 -24.56
N ASN A 396 -0.66 -0.15 -25.28
CA ASN A 396 0.12 0.96 -24.79
C ASN A 396 -0.68 2.28 -24.83
N PRO A 397 -1.07 2.86 -23.66
CA PRO A 397 -1.76 4.14 -23.64
C PRO A 397 -0.93 5.26 -24.28
N MET A 398 0.41 5.21 -24.18
CA MET A 398 1.30 6.24 -24.74
C MET A 398 1.15 6.36 -26.25
N ALA A 399 0.99 5.23 -26.94
CA ALA A 399 0.81 5.21 -28.39
C ALA A 399 -0.50 5.89 -28.81
N PHE A 400 -1.60 5.62 -28.10
CA PHE A 400 -2.88 6.26 -28.37
C PHE A 400 -2.83 7.77 -28.16
N ALA A 401 -2.28 8.23 -27.04
CA ALA A 401 -2.21 9.66 -26.77
C ALA A 401 -1.25 10.39 -27.71
N TYR A 402 -0.09 9.80 -28.00
CA TYR A 402 0.86 10.39 -28.94
C TYR A 402 0.23 10.53 -30.34
N LYS A 403 -0.44 9.49 -30.83
CA LYS A 403 -1.14 9.52 -32.13
C LYS A 403 -2.26 10.56 -32.16
N ALA A 404 -3.06 10.65 -31.10
CA ALA A 404 -4.14 11.64 -31.01
C ALA A 404 -3.61 13.08 -31.02
N ILE A 405 -2.53 13.31 -30.25
CA ILE A 405 -1.87 14.62 -30.18
C ILE A 405 -1.27 14.98 -31.54
N LEU A 406 -0.53 14.07 -32.19
CA LEU A 406 0.03 14.30 -33.53
C LEU A 406 -1.06 14.62 -34.55
N TYR A 407 -2.13 13.82 -34.60
CA TYR A 407 -3.22 14.05 -35.53
C TYR A 407 -3.89 15.41 -35.29
N SER A 408 -4.05 15.83 -34.03
CA SER A 408 -4.59 17.14 -33.68
C SER A 408 -3.69 18.31 -34.09
N GLN A 409 -2.37 18.17 -33.97
CA GLN A 409 -1.45 19.27 -34.29
C GLN A 409 -1.24 19.41 -35.80
N PHE A 410 -1.06 18.30 -36.50
CA PHE A 410 -0.71 18.25 -37.93
C PHE A 410 -1.91 18.17 -38.87
N GLY A 411 -3.08 17.71 -38.39
CA GLY A 411 -4.30 17.59 -39.20
C GLY A 411 -4.75 18.95 -39.76
N GLY A 412 -4.69 19.10 -41.09
CA GLY A 412 -5.06 20.33 -41.80
C GLY A 412 -4.13 21.53 -41.55
N HIS A 413 -2.93 21.33 -40.96
CA HIS A 413 -1.95 22.40 -40.76
C HIS A 413 -1.01 22.52 -41.97
N LEU A 414 -0.81 23.73 -42.47
CA LEU A 414 0.09 24.05 -43.57
C LEU A 414 1.38 24.65 -43.01
N PHE A 415 2.49 23.93 -43.13
CA PHE A 415 3.80 24.43 -42.70
C PHE A 415 4.36 25.44 -43.72
N LYS A 416 5.33 26.27 -43.31
CA LYS A 416 6.08 27.09 -44.27
C LYS A 416 7.28 26.31 -44.80
N CYS A 417 7.62 26.51 -46.07
CA CYS A 417 8.81 25.89 -46.66
C CYS A 417 10.06 26.49 -46.01
N ALA A 418 10.97 25.66 -45.49
CA ALA A 418 12.26 26.14 -45.02
C ALA A 418 13.13 26.59 -46.21
N GLU A 419 14.02 27.57 -46.01
CA GLU A 419 14.88 28.13 -47.07
C GLU A 419 15.71 27.07 -47.82
N ARG A 420 16.10 26.01 -47.11
CA ARG A 420 16.81 24.82 -47.62
C ARG A 420 16.01 23.94 -48.58
N ASP A 421 14.68 24.01 -48.53
CA ASP A 421 13.77 23.18 -49.32
C ASP A 421 13.18 23.95 -50.52
N VAL A 422 13.63 25.21 -50.71
CA VAL A 422 13.29 26.06 -51.85
C VAL A 422 14.35 25.88 -52.95
N VAL A 423 13.96 25.25 -54.07
CA VAL A 423 14.82 25.11 -55.26
C VAL A 423 14.18 25.84 -56.43
N GLY A 424 14.86 26.85 -56.97
CA GLY A 424 14.36 27.62 -58.12
C GLY A 424 13.10 28.46 -57.84
N GLY A 425 12.86 28.87 -56.59
CA GLY A 425 11.69 29.67 -56.19
C GLY A 425 10.41 28.85 -55.95
N HIS A 426 10.48 27.53 -56.06
CA HIS A 426 9.38 26.61 -55.76
C HIS A 426 9.74 25.70 -54.59
N CYS A 427 8.77 25.43 -53.71
CA CYS A 427 8.94 24.46 -52.63
C CYS A 427 8.89 23.04 -53.21
N VAL A 428 9.95 22.26 -52.99
CA VAL A 428 10.08 20.91 -53.57
C VAL A 428 9.29 19.87 -52.77
N VAL A 429 9.00 20.17 -51.51
CA VAL A 429 8.25 19.29 -50.59
C VAL A 429 6.81 19.78 -50.49
N LYS A 430 5.83 18.89 -50.69
CA LYS A 430 4.42 19.22 -50.50
C LYS A 430 4.15 19.50 -49.02
N VAL A 431 3.38 20.55 -48.72
CA VAL A 431 3.38 21.19 -47.40
C VAL A 431 2.05 21.07 -46.66
N GLU A 432 1.44 19.88 -46.69
CA GLU A 432 0.28 19.55 -45.86
C GLU A 432 0.72 18.59 -44.74
N GLY A 433 0.47 18.93 -43.48
CA GLY A 433 0.82 18.08 -42.34
C GLY A 433 0.19 16.67 -42.42
N SER A 434 -0.91 16.53 -43.16
CA SER A 434 -1.57 15.25 -43.43
C SER A 434 -0.74 14.29 -44.27
N GLU A 435 0.10 14.78 -45.20
CA GLU A 435 0.99 13.93 -45.99
C GLU A 435 2.15 13.39 -45.13
N TYR A 436 2.70 14.21 -44.23
CA TYR A 436 3.68 13.75 -43.24
C TYR A 436 3.09 12.73 -42.27
N LEU A 437 1.86 12.95 -41.79
CA LEU A 437 1.16 11.96 -40.97
C LEU A 437 1.07 10.59 -41.69
N THR A 438 0.81 10.57 -43.00
CA THR A 438 0.79 9.31 -43.77
C THR A 438 2.17 8.66 -43.94
N GLU A 439 3.25 9.44 -44.03
CA GLU A 439 4.62 8.91 -44.08
C GLU A 439 4.99 8.21 -42.76
N PHE A 440 4.56 8.77 -41.63
CA PHE A 440 4.67 8.15 -40.31
C PHE A 440 3.55 7.14 -40.01
N GLY A 441 2.72 6.82 -41.02
CA GLY A 441 1.62 5.87 -40.97
C GLY A 441 0.57 6.15 -39.89
N VAL A 442 0.21 7.40 -39.72
CA VAL A 442 -1.04 7.82 -39.08
C VAL A 442 -2.11 7.90 -40.17
N GLU A 443 -3.22 7.19 -39.99
CA GLU A 443 -4.37 7.24 -40.92
C GLU A 443 -4.89 8.66 -41.12
N LYS A 444 -5.44 8.93 -42.31
CA LYS A 444 -6.04 10.21 -42.66
C LYS A 444 -7.29 10.56 -41.82
N GLU A 445 -7.93 9.56 -41.22
CA GLU A 445 -9.07 9.77 -40.32
C GLU A 445 -8.83 9.05 -38.99
N VAL A 446 -8.72 9.82 -37.91
CA VAL A 446 -8.57 9.29 -36.56
C VAL A 446 -9.81 9.62 -35.75
N SER A 447 -10.46 8.58 -35.22
CA SER A 447 -11.56 8.74 -34.27
C SER A 447 -11.03 9.04 -32.87
N TYR A 448 -11.08 10.31 -32.46
CA TYR A 448 -10.72 10.72 -31.10
C TYR A 448 -11.54 9.98 -30.04
N SER A 449 -12.85 9.78 -30.27
CA SER A 449 -13.72 9.08 -29.33
C SER A 449 -13.30 7.62 -29.13
N GLY A 450 -12.90 6.92 -30.19
CA GLY A 450 -12.37 5.55 -30.09
C GLY A 450 -11.11 5.47 -29.22
N MET A 451 -10.19 6.43 -29.36
CA MET A 451 -8.97 6.47 -28.55
C MET A 451 -9.25 6.78 -27.08
N VAL A 452 -10.16 7.72 -26.82
CA VAL A 452 -10.60 8.04 -25.44
C VAL A 452 -11.22 6.79 -24.79
N VAL A 453 -12.09 6.08 -25.50
CA VAL A 453 -12.70 4.84 -25.01
C VAL A 453 -11.62 3.78 -24.72
N ASN A 454 -10.66 3.57 -25.62
CA ASN A 454 -9.58 2.60 -25.40
C ASN A 454 -8.75 2.93 -24.15
N MET A 455 -8.40 4.19 -23.92
CA MET A 455 -7.66 4.61 -22.73
C MET A 455 -8.48 4.46 -21.45
N ILE A 456 -9.79 4.78 -21.48
CA ILE A 456 -10.68 4.56 -20.34
C ILE A 456 -10.82 3.06 -20.04
N VAL A 457 -10.98 2.22 -21.07
CA VAL A 457 -11.01 0.76 -20.92
C VAL A 457 -9.71 0.26 -20.31
N PHE A 458 -8.56 0.74 -20.78
CA PHE A 458 -7.25 0.41 -20.20
C PHE A 458 -7.20 0.77 -18.70
N ILE A 459 -7.60 1.99 -18.33
CA ILE A 459 -7.67 2.45 -16.93
C ILE A 459 -8.55 1.51 -16.09
N CYS A 460 -9.76 1.19 -16.57
CA CYS A 460 -10.70 0.32 -15.86
C CYS A 460 -10.16 -1.11 -15.70
N VAL A 461 -9.62 -1.70 -16.77
CA VAL A 461 -9.08 -3.07 -16.76
C VAL A 461 -7.88 -3.17 -15.83
N VAL A 462 -6.94 -2.24 -15.90
CA VAL A 462 -5.74 -2.25 -15.06
C VAL A 462 -6.09 -2.04 -13.59
N ARG A 463 -7.03 -1.14 -13.27
CA ARG A 463 -7.54 -0.98 -11.90
C ARG A 463 -8.26 -2.22 -11.39
N PHE A 464 -9.03 -2.88 -12.25
CA PHE A 464 -9.70 -4.14 -11.90
C PHE A 464 -8.69 -5.27 -11.62
N ILE A 465 -7.65 -5.40 -12.45
CA ILE A 465 -6.54 -6.34 -12.21
C ILE A 465 -5.86 -6.02 -10.88
N GLY A 466 -5.56 -4.74 -10.62
CA GLY A 466 -4.99 -4.29 -9.35
C GLY A 466 -5.86 -4.66 -8.14
N PHE A 467 -7.18 -4.52 -8.24
CA PHE A 467 -8.13 -4.94 -7.22
C PHE A 467 -8.11 -6.45 -6.98
N ILE A 468 -8.12 -7.27 -8.03
CA ILE A 468 -8.06 -8.73 -7.90
C ILE A 468 -6.75 -9.16 -7.24
N CYS A 469 -5.61 -8.62 -7.70
CA CYS A 469 -4.30 -8.91 -7.12
C CYS A 469 -4.27 -8.58 -5.62
N LEU A 470 -4.83 -7.44 -5.24
CA LEU A 470 -4.95 -7.02 -3.86
C LEU A 470 -5.83 -7.98 -3.03
N ALA A 471 -7.00 -8.33 -3.54
CA ALA A 471 -7.93 -9.23 -2.86
C ALA A 471 -7.33 -10.63 -2.64
N VAL A 472 -6.66 -11.19 -3.65
CA VAL A 472 -5.96 -12.48 -3.55
C VAL A 472 -4.84 -12.41 -2.52
N ARG A 473 -4.08 -11.31 -2.50
CA ARG A 473 -2.96 -11.12 -1.57
C ARG A 473 -3.41 -11.06 -0.12
N ILE A 474 -4.50 -10.35 0.16
CA ILE A 474 -5.05 -10.25 1.52
C ILE A 474 -5.61 -11.62 1.95
N LYS A 475 -6.33 -12.32 1.07
CA LYS A 475 -6.90 -13.65 1.36
C LYS A 475 -5.85 -14.73 1.61
N ARG A 476 -4.67 -14.66 0.99
CA ARG A 476 -3.57 -15.60 1.25
C ARG A 476 -2.90 -15.41 2.61
N GLN A 477 -3.11 -14.26 3.24
CA GLN A 477 -2.45 -13.89 4.50
C GLN A 477 -3.40 -13.79 5.69
N SER A 478 -4.71 -13.96 5.45
CA SER A 478 -5.73 -14.31 6.45
C SER A 478 -5.77 -15.81 6.60
#